data_AF-A0A2S2R991-F1
#
_entry.id   AF-A0A2S2R991-F1
#
_cell.length_a   1.000
_cell.length_b   1.000
_cell.length_c   1.000
_cell.angle_alpha   90.00
_cell.angle_beta   90.00
_cell.angle_gamma   90.00
#
_symmetry.space_group_name_H-M   'P 1'
#
loop_
_entity.id
_entity.type
_entity.pdbx_description
1 polymer ?
#
loop_
_entity_poly.entity_id
_entity_poly.type
_entity_poly.pdbx_seq_one_letter_code
_entity_poly.pdbx_strand_id
1 'polypeptide(L)'
;KTNLETKCREIKRLIAKEHLPWLSKYIVLKRVRHEFNFHDLYSSVLDSLNSKTLNSMVLSDTIKKIKILLRRNIGIPSVADKWLIKNLGHWLGMITLAQNKLISKDDIALEDLLNEAHEKGSEELLFVVQLVTNILGSCSGGDLGPDSPWTASIINCLFELYKKPNTTLQV
;
A
#
# COMPACT_ATOMS: atom_id res chain seq x y z
N LYS A 1 1.35 22.96 -2.58
CA LYS A 1 1.37 22.77 -1.10
C LYS A 1 1.02 24.04 -0.30
N THR A 2 0.58 25.14 -0.92
CA THR A 2 0.48 26.47 -0.30
C THR A 2 -0.64 26.66 0.74
N ASN A 3 -1.63 25.76 0.85
CA ASN A 3 -2.73 25.89 1.82
C ASN A 3 -2.88 24.69 2.78
N LEU A 4 -1.91 23.76 2.78
CA LEU A 4 -2.01 22.49 3.53
C LEU A 4 -2.23 22.73 5.03
N GLU A 5 -1.38 23.55 5.65
CA GLU A 5 -1.45 23.83 7.09
C GLU A 5 -2.77 24.48 7.48
N THR A 6 -3.22 25.47 6.70
CA THR A 6 -4.50 26.14 6.93
C THR A 6 -5.66 25.16 6.84
N LYS A 7 -5.69 24.28 5.82
CA LYS A 7 -6.73 23.26 5.69
C LYS A 7 -6.66 22.20 6.77
N CYS A 8 -5.47 21.79 7.20
CA CYS A 8 -5.34 20.86 8.32
C CYS A 8 -5.83 21.48 9.64
N ARG A 9 -5.60 22.77 9.88
CA ARG A 9 -6.16 23.48 11.04
C ARG A 9 -7.69 23.55 10.99
N GLU A 10 -8.27 23.83 9.84
CA GLU A 10 -9.72 23.79 9.64
C GLU A 10 -10.29 22.39 9.92
N ILE A 11 -9.68 21.35 9.35
CA ILE A 11 -10.09 19.95 9.56
C ILE A 11 -10.05 19.58 11.05
N LYS A 12 -8.97 19.93 11.77
CA LYS A 12 -8.86 19.65 13.21
C LYS A 12 -9.95 20.34 14.05
N ARG A 13 -10.43 21.51 13.62
CA ARG A 13 -11.51 22.24 14.30
C ARG A 13 -12.89 21.66 14.01
N LEU A 14 -13.09 21.13 12.79
CA LEU A 14 -14.40 20.65 12.33
C LEU A 14 -14.64 19.17 12.65
N ILE A 15 -13.60 18.33 12.61
CA ILE A 15 -13.77 16.88 12.75
C ILE A 15 -13.70 16.47 14.23
N ALA A 16 -14.86 16.11 14.76
CA ALA A 16 -14.98 15.43 16.05
C ALA A 16 -14.36 14.03 16.01
N LYS A 17 -13.94 13.52 17.19
CA LYS A 17 -13.27 12.22 17.29
C LYS A 17 -14.15 11.07 16.79
N GLU A 18 -15.47 11.14 16.98
CA GLU A 18 -16.42 10.14 16.47
C GLU A 18 -16.46 10.05 14.93
N HIS A 19 -15.98 11.07 14.22
CA HIS A 19 -15.97 11.11 12.75
C HIS A 19 -14.64 10.65 12.13
N LEU A 20 -13.63 10.33 12.94
CA LEU A 20 -12.36 9.78 12.43
C LEU A 20 -12.53 8.48 11.60
N PRO A 21 -13.41 7.52 11.98
CA PRO A 21 -13.66 6.34 11.13
C PRO A 21 -14.23 6.70 9.76
N TRP A 22 -15.08 7.72 9.68
CA TRP A 22 -15.60 8.21 8.40
C TRP A 22 -14.49 8.85 7.57
N LEU A 23 -13.67 9.71 8.20
CA LEU A 23 -12.56 10.39 7.53
C LEU A 23 -11.55 9.39 6.96
N SER A 24 -11.19 8.37 7.75
CA SER A 24 -10.32 7.28 7.32
C SER A 24 -10.84 6.60 6.05
N LYS A 25 -12.09 6.13 6.09
CA LYS A 25 -12.75 5.50 4.93
C LYS A 25 -12.84 6.45 3.74
N TYR A 26 -13.09 7.73 3.96
CA TYR A 26 -13.15 8.73 2.90
C TYR A 26 -11.79 8.89 2.22
N ILE A 27 -10.71 9.05 3.00
CA ILE A 27 -9.34 9.15 2.47
C ILE A 27 -9.02 7.92 1.62
N VAL A 28 -9.22 6.71 2.15
CA VAL A 28 -8.85 5.47 1.44
C VAL A 28 -9.77 5.19 0.25
N LEU A 29 -11.09 5.20 0.47
CA LEU A 29 -12.08 4.69 -0.49
C LEU A 29 -12.62 5.73 -1.47
N LYS A 30 -12.36 7.02 -1.24
CA LYS A 30 -12.79 8.08 -2.17
C LYS A 30 -11.61 8.84 -2.78
N ARG A 31 -10.49 8.99 -2.05
CA ARG A 31 -9.33 9.76 -2.52
C ARG A 31 -8.20 8.89 -3.02
N VAL A 32 -7.45 8.26 -2.11
CA VAL A 32 -6.25 7.46 -2.41
C VAL A 32 -6.49 6.47 -3.55
N ARG A 33 -7.60 5.72 -3.50
CA ARG A 33 -7.88 4.73 -4.53
C ARG A 33 -8.03 5.30 -5.95
N HIS A 34 -8.32 6.59 -6.10
CA HIS A 34 -8.59 7.26 -7.39
C HIS A 34 -7.53 8.31 -7.77
N GLU A 35 -6.61 8.66 -6.88
CA GLU A 35 -5.87 9.91 -7.01
C GLU A 35 -4.38 9.70 -6.70
N PHE A 36 -3.73 8.86 -7.51
CA PHE A 36 -2.31 8.50 -7.36
C PHE A 36 -1.39 9.72 -7.21
N ASN A 37 -1.57 10.72 -8.07
CA ASN A 37 -0.76 11.93 -8.11
C ASN A 37 -0.85 12.80 -6.84
N PHE A 38 -1.83 12.51 -5.96
CA PHE A 38 -2.03 13.24 -4.71
C PHE A 38 -1.62 12.43 -3.47
N HIS A 39 -1.02 11.24 -3.62
CA HIS A 39 -0.59 10.46 -2.46
C HIS A 39 0.40 11.23 -1.55
N ASP A 40 1.39 11.93 -2.11
CA ASP A 40 2.30 12.79 -1.31
C ASP A 40 1.54 13.85 -0.51
N LEU A 41 0.52 14.45 -1.11
CA LEU A 41 -0.31 15.44 -0.45
C LEU A 41 -1.12 14.78 0.68
N TYR A 42 -1.71 13.60 0.44
CA TYR A 42 -2.47 12.88 1.45
C TYR A 42 -1.61 12.39 2.61
N SER A 43 -0.39 11.92 2.36
CA SER A 43 0.55 11.60 3.43
C SER A 43 0.88 12.86 4.24
N SER A 44 1.19 13.97 3.57
CA SER A 44 1.47 15.25 4.23
C SER A 44 0.29 15.76 5.06
N VAL A 45 -0.96 15.48 4.64
CA VAL A 45 -2.17 15.76 5.43
C VAL A 45 -2.19 14.93 6.70
N LEU A 46 -1.94 13.61 6.63
CA LEU A 46 -1.90 12.76 7.82
C LEU A 46 -0.83 13.19 8.82
N ASP A 47 0.35 13.53 8.32
CA ASP A 47 1.47 14.04 9.13
C ASP A 47 1.08 15.37 9.80
N SER A 48 0.48 16.29 9.05
CA SER A 48 0.00 17.58 9.55
C SER A 48 -1.16 17.44 10.56
N LEU A 49 -2.03 16.45 10.36
CA LEU A 49 -3.11 16.12 11.29
C LEU A 49 -2.56 15.53 12.61
N ASN A 50 -1.43 14.83 12.55
CA ASN A 50 -0.71 14.27 13.70
C ASN A 50 -1.62 13.49 14.66
N SER A 51 -2.50 12.64 14.11
CA SER A 51 -3.45 11.83 14.87
C SER A 51 -3.12 10.35 14.75
N LYS A 52 -2.55 9.77 15.82
CA LYS A 52 -2.20 8.33 15.86
C LYS A 52 -3.43 7.44 15.59
N THR A 53 -4.58 7.80 16.16
CA THR A 53 -5.84 7.08 15.95
C THR A 53 -6.27 7.10 14.49
N LEU A 54 -6.23 8.26 13.84
CA LEU A 54 -6.57 8.37 12.42
C LEU A 54 -5.59 7.56 11.56
N ASN A 55 -4.28 7.67 11.83
CA ASN A 55 -3.26 6.98 11.05
C ASN A 55 -3.42 5.45 11.15
N SER A 56 -3.76 4.93 12.34
CA SER A 56 -4.07 3.51 12.53
C SER A 56 -5.34 3.08 11.78
N MET A 57 -6.40 3.89 11.80
CA MET A 57 -7.61 3.61 11.04
C MET A 57 -7.35 3.61 9.52
N VAL A 58 -6.56 4.57 9.02
CA VAL A 58 -6.22 4.68 7.60
C VAL A 58 -5.40 3.46 7.16
N LEU A 59 -4.40 3.06 7.94
CA LEU A 59 -3.62 1.85 7.69
C LEU A 59 -4.52 0.61 7.64
N SER A 60 -5.39 0.44 8.64
CA SER A 60 -6.34 -0.68 8.70
C SER A 60 -7.30 -0.70 7.51
N ASP A 61 -7.86 0.45 7.12
CA ASP A 61 -8.78 0.54 5.98
C ASP A 61 -8.05 0.27 4.64
N THR A 62 -6.80 0.71 4.49
CA THR A 62 -5.92 0.40 3.36
C THR A 62 -5.66 -1.10 3.25
N ILE A 63 -5.18 -1.73 4.33
CA ILE A 63 -4.91 -3.18 4.37
C ILE A 63 -6.18 -3.98 4.09
N LYS A 64 -7.30 -3.61 4.73
CA LYS A 64 -8.59 -4.26 4.50
C LYS A 64 -9.01 -4.17 3.04
N LYS A 65 -8.81 -3.02 2.39
CA LYS A 65 -9.15 -2.84 0.98
C LYS A 65 -8.26 -3.67 0.06
N ILE A 66 -6.95 -3.78 0.35
CA ILE A 66 -6.01 -4.65 -0.36
C ILE A 66 -6.44 -6.12 -0.21
N LYS A 67 -6.69 -6.60 1.02
CA LYS A 67 -7.15 -7.97 1.28
C LYS A 67 -8.45 -8.29 0.54
N ILE A 68 -9.41 -7.36 0.51
CA ILE A 68 -10.65 -7.54 -0.26
C ILE A 68 -10.36 -7.68 -1.74
N LEU A 69 -9.42 -6.89 -2.28
CA LEU A 69 -9.06 -6.94 -3.70
C LEU A 69 -8.38 -8.26 -4.07
N LEU A 70 -7.42 -8.73 -3.26
CA LEU A 70 -6.70 -9.99 -3.46
C LEU A 70 -7.60 -11.24 -3.34
N ARG A 71 -8.68 -11.17 -2.54
CA ARG A 71 -9.62 -12.29 -2.38
C ARG A 71 -10.67 -12.39 -3.49
N ARG A 72 -10.76 -11.40 -4.39
CA ARG A 72 -11.70 -11.47 -5.50
C ARG A 72 -11.14 -12.49 -6.49
N ASN A 73 -11.66 -13.72 -6.44
CA ASN A 73 -11.33 -14.83 -7.32
C ASN A 73 -11.80 -14.56 -8.78
N ILE A 74 -11.29 -13.49 -9.38
CA ILE A 74 -11.58 -13.06 -10.75
C ILE A 74 -10.35 -13.48 -11.54
N GLY A 75 -10.47 -14.52 -12.37
CA GLY A 75 -9.32 -15.14 -13.02
C GLY A 75 -8.30 -14.15 -13.61
N ILE A 76 -8.76 -13.19 -14.42
CA ILE A 76 -7.91 -12.12 -14.97
C ILE A 76 -8.31 -10.78 -14.34
N PRO A 77 -7.41 -10.11 -13.59
CA PRO A 77 -7.69 -8.78 -13.04
C PRO A 77 -7.98 -7.75 -14.14
N SER A 78 -9.03 -6.96 -13.95
CA SER A 78 -9.38 -5.89 -14.90
C SER A 78 -8.36 -4.75 -14.89
N VAL A 79 -8.36 -3.89 -15.92
CA VAL A 79 -7.54 -2.66 -15.94
C VAL A 79 -7.79 -1.80 -14.70
N ALA A 80 -9.05 -1.71 -14.26
CA ALA A 80 -9.43 -0.97 -13.06
C ALA A 80 -8.86 -1.61 -11.79
N ASP A 81 -8.82 -2.94 -11.70
CA ASP A 81 -8.20 -3.66 -10.59
C ASP A 81 -6.68 -3.45 -10.57
N LYS A 82 -6.02 -3.55 -11.73
CA LYS A 82 -4.56 -3.32 -11.89
C LYS A 82 -4.17 -1.90 -11.46
N TRP A 83 -5.00 -0.91 -11.80
CA TRP A 83 -4.76 0.46 -11.36
C TRP A 83 -5.07 0.66 -9.87
N LEU A 84 -6.10 0.01 -9.34
CA LEU A 84 -6.44 0.07 -7.92
C LEU A 84 -5.37 -0.55 -7.03
N ILE A 85 -4.84 -1.74 -7.39
CA ILE A 85 -3.79 -2.41 -6.61
C ILE A 85 -2.50 -1.60 -6.62
N LYS A 86 -2.15 -1.00 -7.78
CA LYS A 86 -1.02 -0.06 -7.89
C LYS A 86 -1.17 1.11 -6.93
N ASN A 87 -2.33 1.77 -6.93
CA ASN A 87 -2.57 2.92 -6.05
C ASN A 87 -2.49 2.52 -4.57
N LEU A 88 -3.12 1.42 -4.19
CA LEU A 88 -3.13 0.96 -2.80
C LEU A 88 -1.75 0.48 -2.33
N GLY A 89 -0.97 -0.18 -3.20
CA GLY A 89 0.39 -0.61 -2.89
C GLY A 89 1.32 0.56 -2.63
N HIS A 90 1.31 1.55 -3.52
CA HIS A 90 2.11 2.77 -3.35
C HIS A 90 1.71 3.51 -2.08
N TRP A 91 0.41 3.68 -1.85
CA TRP A 91 -0.09 4.33 -0.65
C TRP A 91 0.30 3.59 0.64
N LEU A 92 0.20 2.26 0.65
CA LEU A 92 0.62 1.46 1.80
C LEU A 92 2.11 1.65 2.08
N GLY A 93 2.97 1.56 1.06
CA GLY A 93 4.40 1.81 1.20
C GLY A 93 4.71 3.19 1.78
N MET A 94 4.01 4.23 1.32
CA MET A 94 4.18 5.60 1.82
C MET A 94 3.79 5.78 3.30
N ILE A 95 2.69 5.18 3.75
CA ILE A 95 2.24 5.34 5.14
C ILE A 95 2.90 4.33 6.11
N THR A 96 3.76 3.45 5.60
CA THR A 96 4.50 2.44 6.37
C THR A 96 6.01 2.58 6.18
N LEU A 97 6.56 2.01 5.10
CA LEU A 97 8.00 1.91 4.85
C LEU A 97 8.69 3.27 4.78
N ALA A 98 8.07 4.26 4.10
CA ALA A 98 8.62 5.62 4.05
C ALA A 98 8.63 6.34 5.42
N GLN A 99 7.90 5.80 6.40
CA GLN A 99 7.86 6.26 7.78
C GLN A 99 8.67 5.33 8.72
N ASN A 100 9.52 4.46 8.18
CA ASN A 100 10.29 3.44 8.91
C ASN A 100 9.41 2.51 9.77
N LYS A 101 8.22 2.13 9.26
CA LYS A 101 7.29 1.21 9.94
C LYS A 101 7.15 -0.08 9.15
N LEU A 102 7.43 -1.19 9.82
CA LEU A 102 7.25 -2.54 9.27
C LEU A 102 5.79 -2.86 9.02
N ILE A 103 5.53 -3.60 7.93
CA ILE A 103 4.26 -4.25 7.68
C ILE A 103 4.31 -5.62 8.37
N SER A 104 3.39 -5.87 9.31
CA SER A 104 3.32 -7.16 10.01
C SER A 104 2.93 -8.29 9.05
N LYS A 105 3.44 -9.51 9.30
CA LYS A 105 3.01 -10.70 8.56
C LYS A 105 1.51 -11.00 8.76
N ASP A 106 0.96 -10.68 9.94
CA ASP A 106 -0.48 -10.82 10.24
C ASP A 106 -1.33 -9.85 9.40
N ASP A 107 -0.74 -8.69 9.07
CA ASP A 107 -1.35 -7.73 8.18
C ASP A 107 -1.21 -8.21 6.73
N ILE A 108 -0.01 -8.28 6.19
CA ILE A 108 0.22 -8.73 4.82
C ILE A 108 1.56 -9.49 4.77
N ALA A 109 1.51 -10.81 4.71
CA ALA A 109 2.66 -11.66 4.45
C ALA A 109 3.05 -11.61 2.96
N LEU A 110 3.92 -10.66 2.59
CA LEU A 110 4.27 -10.38 1.19
C LEU A 110 4.91 -11.58 0.48
N GLU A 111 5.77 -12.33 1.17
CA GLU A 111 6.43 -13.53 0.61
C GLU A 111 5.43 -14.67 0.37
N ASP A 112 4.54 -14.91 1.34
CA ASP A 112 3.50 -15.94 1.22
C ASP A 112 2.53 -15.60 0.09
N LEU A 113 2.16 -14.33 -0.06
CA LEU A 113 1.33 -13.87 -1.18
C LEU A 113 2.00 -14.10 -2.53
N LEU A 114 3.31 -13.83 -2.64
CA LEU A 114 4.06 -14.06 -3.87
C LEU A 114 4.11 -15.55 -4.24
N ASN A 115 4.34 -16.41 -3.25
CA ASN A 115 4.37 -17.85 -3.45
C ASN A 115 2.98 -18.41 -3.82
N GLU A 116 1.93 -18.01 -3.11
CA GLU A 116 0.55 -18.42 -3.42
C GLU A 116 0.11 -17.95 -4.81
N ALA A 117 0.46 -16.72 -5.18
CA ALA A 117 0.14 -16.17 -6.51
C ALA A 117 0.87 -16.92 -7.63
N HIS A 118 2.11 -17.34 -7.38
CA HIS A 118 2.87 -18.17 -8.32
C HIS A 118 2.19 -19.52 -8.58
N GLU A 119 1.64 -20.16 -7.55
CA GLU A 119 0.89 -21.42 -7.68
C GLU A 119 -0.43 -21.26 -8.44
N LYS A 120 -1.09 -20.10 -8.32
CA LYS A 120 -2.36 -19.79 -9.01
C LYS A 120 -2.19 -19.47 -10.49
N GLY A 121 -1.02 -19.00 -10.91
CA GLY A 121 -0.67 -18.75 -12.30
C GLY A 121 -0.26 -17.31 -12.62
N SER A 122 0.16 -17.08 -13.86
CA SER A 122 0.89 -15.86 -14.25
C SER A 122 0.11 -14.56 -14.04
N GLU A 123 -1.21 -14.52 -14.27
CA GLU A 123 -2.00 -13.29 -14.10
C GLU A 123 -2.10 -12.87 -12.63
N GLU A 124 -2.34 -13.82 -11.73
CA GLU A 124 -2.35 -13.58 -10.28
C GLU A 124 -0.96 -13.16 -9.80
N LEU A 125 0.09 -13.85 -10.27
CA LEU A 125 1.46 -13.51 -9.95
C LEU A 125 1.81 -12.08 -10.36
N LEU A 126 1.49 -11.67 -11.59
CA LEU A 126 1.74 -10.30 -12.06
C LEU A 126 0.98 -9.26 -11.22
N PHE A 127 -0.25 -9.58 -10.81
CA PHE A 127 -1.06 -8.71 -9.96
C PHE A 127 -0.45 -8.52 -8.57
N VAL A 128 0.02 -9.60 -7.95
CA VAL A 128 0.68 -9.55 -6.63
C VAL A 128 2.07 -8.93 -6.73
N VAL A 129 2.85 -9.23 -7.77
CA VAL A 129 4.14 -8.56 -8.00
C VAL A 129 3.95 -7.05 -8.15
N GLN A 130 2.89 -6.60 -8.84
CA GLN A 130 2.58 -5.17 -8.93
C GLN A 130 2.30 -4.57 -7.55
N LEU A 131 1.56 -5.26 -6.68
CA LEU A 131 1.34 -4.82 -5.29
C LEU A 131 2.67 -4.68 -4.54
N VAL A 132 3.47 -5.75 -4.50
CA VAL A 132 4.72 -5.81 -3.72
C VAL A 132 5.71 -4.75 -4.20
N THR A 133 5.90 -4.61 -5.52
CA THR A 133 6.85 -3.63 -6.09
C THR A 133 6.45 -2.19 -5.80
N ASN A 134 5.15 -1.85 -5.83
CA ASN A 134 4.70 -0.51 -5.44
C ASN A 134 4.87 -0.22 -3.94
N ILE A 135 4.74 -1.23 -3.07
CA ILE A 135 5.02 -1.09 -1.64
C ILE A 135 6.52 -0.82 -1.44
N LEU A 136 7.39 -1.67 -2.00
CA LEU A 136 8.84 -1.57 -1.88
C LEU A 136 9.42 -0.30 -2.52
N GLY A 137 8.74 0.26 -3.53
CA GLY A 137 9.12 1.54 -4.13
C GLY A 137 9.12 2.72 -3.15
N SER A 138 8.50 2.57 -1.98
CA SER A 138 8.49 3.58 -0.91
C SER A 138 9.57 3.36 0.16
N CYS A 139 10.45 2.36 0.02
CA CYS A 139 11.55 2.15 0.97
C CYS A 139 12.51 3.34 0.94
N SER A 140 12.55 4.11 2.02
CA SER A 140 13.33 5.35 2.11
C SER A 140 14.64 5.15 2.89
N GLY A 141 15.52 4.27 2.43
CA GLY A 141 16.81 3.98 3.10
C GLY A 141 16.67 3.59 4.59
N GLY A 142 17.78 3.53 5.32
CA GLY A 142 17.77 3.22 6.76
C GLY A 142 17.40 1.77 7.10
N ASP A 143 16.71 1.56 8.24
CA ASP A 143 16.45 0.22 8.81
C ASP A 143 15.57 -0.67 7.92
N LEU A 144 14.79 -0.08 7.02
CA LEU A 144 13.94 -0.77 6.02
C LEU A 144 14.43 -0.53 4.59
N GLY A 145 15.65 -0.04 4.42
CA GLY A 145 16.29 0.10 3.12
C GLY A 145 16.52 -1.25 2.41
N PRO A 146 17.02 -1.22 1.16
CA PRO A 146 17.29 -2.43 0.37
C PRO A 146 18.16 -3.47 1.09
N ASP A 147 19.12 -3.02 1.90
CA ASP A 147 20.05 -3.87 2.63
C ASP A 147 19.48 -4.44 3.95
N SER A 148 18.28 -4.02 4.34
CA SER A 148 17.64 -4.54 5.55
C SER A 148 17.24 -6.01 5.36
N PRO A 149 17.37 -6.88 6.39
CA PRO A 149 16.98 -8.28 6.27
C PRO A 149 15.53 -8.48 5.82
N TRP A 150 14.62 -7.60 6.28
CA TRP A 150 13.20 -7.66 5.93
C TRP A 150 12.98 -7.37 4.44
N THR A 151 13.53 -6.26 3.92
CA THR A 151 13.39 -5.88 2.50
C THR A 151 14.13 -6.86 1.59
N ALA A 152 15.35 -7.27 1.98
CA ALA A 152 16.16 -8.22 1.24
C ALA A 152 15.48 -9.58 1.08
N SER A 153 14.77 -10.07 2.10
CA SER A 153 14.01 -11.33 2.02
C SER A 153 12.95 -11.28 0.91
N ILE A 154 12.20 -10.17 0.85
CA ILE A 154 11.14 -9.98 -0.17
C ILE A 154 11.76 -9.80 -1.56
N ILE A 155 12.85 -9.05 -1.69
CA ILE A 155 13.58 -8.88 -2.96
C ILE A 155 14.12 -10.23 -3.45
N ASN A 156 14.68 -11.04 -2.57
CA ASN A 156 15.15 -12.39 -2.92
C ASN A 156 14.00 -13.28 -3.37
N CYS A 157 12.84 -13.24 -2.71
CA CYS A 157 11.64 -13.95 -3.16
C CYS A 157 11.24 -13.54 -4.59
N LEU A 158 11.20 -12.23 -4.88
CA LEU A 158 10.94 -11.71 -6.24
C LEU A 158 11.98 -12.18 -7.26
N PHE A 159 13.26 -12.20 -6.89
CA PHE A 159 14.35 -12.64 -7.75
C PHE A 159 14.28 -14.14 -8.07
N GLU A 160 13.98 -14.98 -7.07
CA GLU A 160 13.79 -16.41 -7.28
C GLU A 160 12.55 -16.70 -8.14
N LEU A 161 11.50 -15.89 -8.04
CA LEU A 161 10.37 -15.96 -8.97
C LEU A 161 10.79 -15.57 -10.39
N TYR A 162 11.56 -14.51 -10.58
CA TYR A 162 12.05 -14.06 -11.89
C TYR A 162 12.88 -15.12 -12.62
N LYS A 163 13.69 -15.90 -11.91
CA LYS A 163 14.54 -16.95 -12.51
C LYS A 163 13.77 -18.16 -13.05
N LYS A 164 12.51 -18.37 -12.67
CA LYS A 164 11.80 -19.60 -13.01
C LYS A 164 11.47 -19.64 -14.52
N PRO A 165 11.65 -20.79 -15.22
CA PRO A 165 11.56 -20.87 -16.68
C PRO A 165 10.20 -20.51 -17.34
N ASN A 166 9.15 -20.22 -16.56
CA ASN A 166 7.79 -19.96 -17.05
C ASN A 166 7.16 -18.68 -16.49
N THR A 167 7.92 -17.83 -15.80
CA THR A 167 7.37 -16.57 -15.28
C THR A 167 7.40 -15.50 -16.36
N THR A 168 6.21 -15.01 -16.75
CA THR A 168 6.02 -13.86 -17.65
C THR A 168 6.39 -12.53 -16.97
N LEU A 169 7.42 -12.52 -16.12
CA LEU A 169 7.98 -11.31 -15.52
C LEU A 169 8.89 -10.63 -16.55
N GLN A 170 8.28 -10.16 -17.65
CA GLN A 170 8.97 -9.30 -18.60
C GLN A 170 8.94 -7.88 -18.05
N VAL A 171 10.14 -7.34 -17.79
CA VAL A 171 10.37 -5.95 -17.39
C VAL A 171 10.05 -5.01 -18.55
#